data_AF-A0A6P4DD19-F1
#
_entry.id   AF-A0A6P4DD19-F1
#
_cell.length_a   1.000
_cell.length_b   1.000
_cell.length_c   1.000
_cell.angle_alpha   90.00
_cell.angle_beta   90.00
_cell.angle_gamma   90.00
#
_symmetry.space_group_name_H-M   'P 1'
#
loop_
_entity.id
_entity.type
_entity.pdbx_description
1 polymer ?
#
loop_
_entity_poly.entity_id
_entity_poly.type
_entity_poly.pdbx_seq_one_letter_code
_entity_poly.pdbx_strand_id
1 'polypeptide(L)'
;MYIISFIPKSFRSPLSSSFFSSSELQCSLHSMGILFSSTYARKAPPSSPTLADLPESCVASIIGYMDPPQICKLAMLNRTFRAASSADFVWESKLPPNYHVLIAEIFDQSVQNNHSKRAIYASLCRLNSLDEGNKKVWLDRSTGKLCMCISSKGLSITGVDDRRYWNRIPTEESRFHAVAYLQQTWWFEVIGEVDFPFPAGTYSLFFRIHLGRAGKRFGRRVCNTEHVHGWDKKPVRFQLWTSDGQYGSSQCFLKEPAKWSFYHAGNFTVVNGNVSTKIKFSMTQIDCTHTKGGLCLDSVLIYPSEFRKVKAFLNHSLAS
;
A
#
# COMPACT_ATOMS: atom_id res chain seq x y z
N MET A 1 10.61 -56.55 1.01
CA MET A 1 9.78 -57.23 2.04
C MET A 1 9.09 -56.13 2.85
N TYR A 2 7.80 -55.84 2.79
CA TYR A 2 6.64 -56.50 2.19
C TYR A 2 5.82 -55.48 1.36
N ILE A 3 5.25 -55.99 0.28
CA ILE A 3 4.29 -55.39 -0.66
C ILE A 3 2.88 -55.86 -0.26
N ILE A 4 1.85 -55.19 -0.81
CA ILE A 4 0.47 -55.64 -1.18
C ILE A 4 -0.56 -54.66 -0.56
N SER A 5 -1.13 -53.65 -1.25
CA SER A 5 -2.05 -53.59 -2.41
C SER A 5 -3.42 -54.23 -2.18
N PHE A 6 -4.53 -53.47 -2.25
CA PHE A 6 -5.80 -53.93 -2.85
C PHE A 6 -6.82 -52.76 -3.03
N ILE A 7 -7.08 -52.48 -4.31
CA ILE A 7 -8.25 -51.88 -5.01
C ILE A 7 -8.48 -52.89 -6.19
N PRO A 8 -9.59 -53.00 -6.99
CA PRO A 8 -10.89 -52.29 -7.10
C PRO A 8 -12.12 -53.24 -7.26
N LYS A 9 -13.32 -52.65 -7.45
CA LYS A 9 -14.29 -52.88 -8.58
C LYS A 9 -15.62 -52.19 -8.25
N SER A 10 -16.01 -51.09 -8.92
CA SER A 10 -16.73 -50.98 -10.20
C SER A 10 -18.09 -51.70 -10.26
N PHE A 11 -19.19 -50.96 -10.41
CA PHE A 11 -20.36 -51.40 -11.19
C PHE A 11 -21.12 -50.21 -11.79
N ARG A 12 -21.65 -50.43 -13.01
CA ARG A 12 -22.17 -49.46 -13.98
C ARG A 12 -23.66 -49.09 -13.74
N SER A 13 -24.01 -47.92 -14.30
CA SER A 13 -25.32 -47.40 -14.80
C SER A 13 -26.12 -48.42 -15.64
N PRO A 14 -27.40 -48.20 -16.11
CA PRO A 14 -27.94 -46.91 -16.60
C PRO A 14 -29.49 -46.65 -16.62
N LEU A 15 -29.85 -45.43 -17.10
CA LEU A 15 -31.07 -44.99 -17.82
C LEU A 15 -32.46 -45.00 -17.13
N SER A 16 -33.12 -43.83 -17.09
CA SER A 16 -34.41 -43.64 -17.78
C SER A 16 -34.77 -42.15 -17.95
N SER A 17 -35.47 -41.88 -19.04
CA SER A 17 -35.92 -40.60 -19.59
C SER A 17 -37.44 -40.49 -19.53
N SER A 18 -37.99 -39.29 -19.32
CA SER A 18 -39.32 -38.81 -19.80
C SER A 18 -39.50 -37.38 -19.24
N PHE A 19 -39.72 -36.29 -19.98
CA PHE A 19 -40.70 -35.93 -21.03
C PHE A 19 -42.17 -36.09 -20.60
N PHE A 20 -42.82 -34.98 -20.24
CA PHE A 20 -44.26 -34.67 -20.33
C PHE A 20 -44.34 -33.13 -20.47
N SER A 21 -44.58 -32.56 -21.66
CA SER A 21 -45.79 -32.48 -22.50
C SER A 21 -46.86 -31.53 -21.95
N SER A 22 -47.07 -30.47 -22.74
CA SER A 22 -48.16 -29.49 -22.71
C SER A 22 -49.54 -30.10 -23.03
N SER A 23 -50.60 -29.47 -22.54
CA SER A 23 -51.93 -29.30 -23.18
C SER A 23 -52.73 -28.34 -22.28
N GLU A 24 -53.03 -27.12 -22.75
CA GLU A 24 -54.25 -26.76 -23.50
C GLU A 24 -55.55 -27.12 -22.77
N LEU A 25 -56.18 -26.11 -22.17
CA LEU A 25 -57.64 -26.04 -22.04
C LEU A 25 -58.08 -24.61 -22.31
N GLN A 26 -58.75 -24.48 -23.44
CA GLN A 26 -59.41 -23.30 -23.97
C GLN A 26 -60.87 -23.34 -23.50
N CYS A 27 -61.38 -22.27 -22.91
CA CYS A 27 -62.82 -22.07 -22.72
C CYS A 27 -63.14 -20.61 -23.02
N SER A 28 -64.05 -20.42 -23.97
CA SER A 28 -64.49 -19.14 -24.53
C SER A 28 -65.84 -18.73 -23.96
N LEU A 29 -65.90 -17.47 -23.54
CA LEU A 29 -67.01 -16.49 -23.58
C LEU A 29 -68.41 -16.86 -23.08
N HIS A 30 -68.88 -16.07 -22.10
CA HIS A 30 -70.10 -15.28 -22.23
C HIS A 30 -69.98 -13.94 -21.51
N SER A 31 -70.38 -12.87 -22.20
CA SER A 31 -70.49 -11.49 -21.74
C SER A 31 -71.60 -11.28 -20.71
N MET A 32 -71.39 -10.41 -19.73
CA MET A 32 -72.33 -9.33 -19.37
C MET A 32 -71.57 -8.19 -18.68
N GLY A 33 -71.85 -6.96 -19.13
CA GLY A 33 -71.07 -5.77 -18.86
C GLY A 33 -71.19 -5.22 -17.45
N ILE A 34 -70.15 -4.48 -17.05
CA ILE A 34 -70.17 -3.57 -15.91
C ILE A 34 -69.47 -2.27 -16.32
N LEU A 35 -70.08 -1.18 -15.88
CA LEU A 35 -69.93 0.20 -16.29
C LEU A 35 -68.50 0.75 -16.31
N PHE A 36 -68.28 1.65 -17.27
CA PHE A 36 -67.24 2.67 -17.24
C PHE A 36 -67.27 3.42 -15.90
N SER A 37 -66.24 3.22 -15.08
CA SER A 37 -65.87 4.18 -14.05
C SER A 37 -64.50 4.72 -14.41
N SER A 38 -64.52 5.94 -14.94
CA SER A 38 -63.36 6.80 -15.16
C SER A 38 -62.66 7.04 -13.83
N THR A 39 -61.72 6.17 -13.47
CA THR A 39 -60.71 6.52 -12.49
C THR A 39 -59.73 7.44 -13.18
N TYR A 40 -59.90 8.75 -12.97
CA TYR A 40 -58.82 9.71 -13.08
C TYR A 40 -57.68 9.20 -12.20
N ALA A 41 -56.76 8.43 -12.78
CA ALA A 41 -55.47 8.17 -12.18
C ALA A 41 -54.81 9.53 -12.03
N ARG A 42 -54.84 10.10 -10.82
CA ARG A 42 -53.97 11.21 -10.46
C ARG A 42 -52.55 10.73 -10.75
N LYS A 43 -51.93 11.26 -11.82
CA LYS A 43 -50.49 11.16 -11.99
C LYS A 43 -49.88 11.61 -10.67
N ALA A 44 -49.23 10.68 -9.96
CA ALA A 44 -48.34 11.07 -8.87
C ALA A 44 -47.39 12.15 -9.43
N PRO A 45 -47.08 13.21 -8.66
CA PRO A 45 -46.07 14.16 -9.09
C PRO A 45 -44.81 13.37 -9.48
N PRO A 46 -44.12 13.71 -10.58
CA PRO A 46 -42.91 12.99 -10.96
C PRO A 46 -42.00 12.95 -9.74
N SER A 47 -41.66 11.74 -9.29
CA SER A 47 -40.70 11.55 -8.21
C SER A 47 -39.46 12.36 -8.57
N SER A 48 -38.99 13.17 -7.62
CA SER A 48 -37.78 13.97 -7.81
C SER A 48 -36.67 13.08 -8.40
N PRO A 49 -36.01 13.50 -9.49
CA PRO A 49 -35.02 12.66 -10.16
C PRO A 49 -33.96 12.27 -9.16
N THR A 50 -33.76 10.97 -9.02
CA THR A 50 -32.76 10.40 -8.12
C THR A 50 -31.47 10.18 -8.88
N LEU A 51 -30.35 10.09 -8.16
CA LEU A 51 -29.05 9.78 -8.78
C LEU A 51 -29.05 8.43 -9.51
N ALA A 52 -30.01 7.55 -9.22
CA ALA A 52 -30.19 6.27 -9.90
C ALA A 52 -30.86 6.38 -11.28
N ASP A 53 -31.50 7.52 -11.58
CA ASP A 53 -32.17 7.80 -12.86
C ASP A 53 -31.23 8.38 -13.91
N LEU A 54 -29.98 8.70 -13.53
CA LEU A 54 -28.95 9.18 -14.45
C LEU A 54 -28.37 8.02 -15.29
N PRO A 55 -28.01 8.28 -16.56
CA PRO A 55 -27.23 7.35 -17.36
C PRO A 55 -25.90 6.99 -16.68
N GLU A 56 -25.45 5.75 -16.88
CA GLU A 56 -24.22 5.23 -16.28
C GLU A 56 -23.00 6.12 -16.58
N SER A 57 -22.90 6.64 -17.80
CA SER A 57 -21.82 7.54 -18.22
C SER A 57 -21.79 8.83 -17.40
N CYS A 58 -22.94 9.45 -17.14
CA CYS A 58 -23.05 10.66 -16.31
C CYS A 58 -22.62 10.38 -14.87
N VAL A 59 -23.06 9.24 -14.31
CA VAL A 59 -22.67 8.81 -12.97
C VAL A 59 -21.17 8.53 -12.90
N ALA A 60 -20.60 7.88 -13.91
CA ALA A 60 -19.18 7.59 -13.97
C ALA A 60 -18.35 8.89 -14.02
N SER A 61 -18.79 9.90 -14.78
CA SER A 61 -18.13 11.22 -14.79
C SER A 61 -18.14 11.88 -13.40
N ILE A 62 -19.26 11.81 -12.66
CA ILE A 62 -19.36 12.35 -11.30
C ILE A 62 -18.42 11.60 -10.34
N ILE A 63 -18.48 10.27 -10.36
CA ILE A 63 -17.66 9.40 -9.49
C ILE A 63 -16.16 9.55 -9.80
N GLY A 64 -15.81 9.89 -11.05
CA GLY A 64 -14.45 10.21 -11.47
C GLY A 64 -13.77 11.31 -10.65
N TYR A 65 -14.51 12.22 -10.03
CA TYR A 65 -13.96 13.27 -9.17
C TYR A 65 -13.74 12.85 -7.71
N MET A 66 -14.19 11.66 -7.32
CA MET A 66 -14.11 11.19 -5.94
C MET A 66 -12.80 10.45 -5.64
N ASP A 67 -12.46 10.30 -4.37
CA ASP A 67 -11.32 9.49 -3.97
C ASP A 67 -11.63 7.98 -4.13
N PRO A 68 -10.66 7.13 -4.47
CA PRO A 68 -10.88 5.70 -4.67
C PRO A 68 -11.64 4.97 -3.55
N PRO A 69 -11.44 5.26 -2.25
CA PRO A 69 -12.26 4.68 -1.18
C PRO A 69 -13.74 5.08 -1.25
N GLN A 70 -14.05 6.30 -1.66
CA GLN A 70 -15.43 6.77 -1.85
C GLN A 70 -16.08 6.09 -3.06
N ILE A 71 -15.33 5.95 -4.17
CA ILE A 71 -15.76 5.20 -5.36
C ILE A 71 -16.16 3.78 -4.98
N CYS A 72 -15.30 3.07 -4.23
CA CYS A 72 -15.58 1.72 -3.76
C CYS A 72 -16.82 1.64 -2.87
N LYS A 73 -17.04 2.61 -1.98
CA LYS A 73 -18.24 2.67 -1.13
C LYS A 73 -19.50 2.85 -1.96
N LEU A 74 -19.50 3.75 -2.96
CA LEU A 74 -20.64 3.96 -3.84
C LEU A 74 -20.96 2.72 -4.69
N ALA A 75 -19.94 2.04 -5.19
CA ALA A 75 -20.08 0.80 -5.96
C ALA A 75 -20.80 -0.33 -5.20
N MET A 76 -20.87 -0.25 -3.86
CA MET A 76 -21.57 -1.21 -3.02
C MET A 76 -23.07 -0.90 -2.86
N LEU A 77 -23.51 0.34 -3.15
CA LEU A 77 -24.88 0.77 -2.84
C LEU A 77 -25.91 0.28 -3.86
N ASN A 78 -25.58 0.26 -5.16
CA ASN A 78 -26.49 -0.23 -6.20
C ASN A 78 -25.75 -0.72 -7.45
N ARG A 79 -26.49 -1.36 -8.37
CA ARG A 79 -25.95 -1.92 -9.63
C ARG A 79 -25.40 -0.84 -10.59
N THR A 80 -26.07 0.31 -10.68
CA THR A 80 -25.69 1.40 -11.59
C THR A 80 -24.37 2.03 -11.18
N PHE A 81 -24.17 2.27 -9.88
CA PHE A 81 -22.93 2.78 -9.31
C PHE A 81 -21.81 1.75 -9.42
N ARG A 82 -22.12 0.46 -9.28
CA ARG A 82 -21.13 -0.59 -9.51
C ARG A 82 -20.64 -0.60 -10.96
N ALA A 83 -21.56 -0.55 -11.92
CA ALA A 83 -21.25 -0.51 -13.34
C ALA A 83 -20.45 0.76 -13.68
N ALA A 84 -20.97 1.94 -13.31
CA ALA A 84 -20.31 3.23 -13.51
C ALA A 84 -18.90 3.29 -12.90
N SER A 85 -18.72 2.76 -11.68
CA SER A 85 -17.42 2.71 -11.01
C SER A 85 -16.42 1.79 -11.71
N SER A 86 -16.82 0.94 -12.65
CA SER A 86 -15.95 0.00 -13.35
C SER A 86 -15.40 0.57 -14.65
N ALA A 87 -15.84 1.76 -15.07
CA ALA A 87 -15.35 2.42 -16.27
C ALA A 87 -13.84 2.76 -16.17
N ASP A 88 -13.10 2.49 -17.24
CA ASP A 88 -11.63 2.61 -17.21
C ASP A 88 -11.15 4.04 -17.02
N PHE A 89 -11.82 5.03 -17.62
CA PHE A 89 -11.44 6.44 -17.48
C PHE A 89 -11.50 6.93 -16.01
N VAL A 90 -12.41 6.35 -15.21
CA VAL A 90 -12.53 6.67 -13.78
C VAL A 90 -11.23 6.30 -13.07
N TRP A 91 -10.69 5.12 -13.32
CA TRP A 91 -9.47 4.63 -12.65
C TRP A 91 -8.19 5.11 -13.31
N GLU A 92 -8.21 5.39 -14.61
CA GLU A 92 -7.09 6.04 -15.30
C GLU A 92 -6.78 7.40 -14.69
N SER A 93 -7.81 8.18 -14.34
CA SER A 93 -7.64 9.45 -13.62
C SER A 93 -7.02 9.33 -12.22
N LYS A 94 -7.02 8.12 -11.63
CA LYS A 94 -6.46 7.83 -10.30
C LYS A 94 -5.07 7.22 -10.36
N LEU A 95 -4.65 6.76 -11.53
CA LEU A 95 -3.32 6.18 -11.72
C LEU A 95 -2.27 7.30 -11.87
N PRO A 96 -1.03 7.08 -11.41
CA PRO A 96 0.07 7.98 -11.72
C PRO A 96 0.29 8.09 -13.24
N PRO A 97 0.65 9.25 -13.80
CA PRO A 97 0.81 9.41 -15.25
C PRO A 97 1.78 8.42 -15.91
N ASN A 98 2.80 7.97 -15.17
CA ASN A 98 3.81 7.02 -15.61
C ASN A 98 3.48 5.56 -15.22
N TYR A 99 2.21 5.21 -14.94
CA TYR A 99 1.83 3.88 -14.45
C TYR A 99 2.27 2.73 -15.37
N HIS A 100 2.37 2.95 -16.68
CA HIS A 100 2.89 1.96 -17.62
C HIS A 100 4.33 1.54 -17.31
N VAL A 101 5.18 2.52 -16.95
CA VAL A 101 6.56 2.29 -16.54
C VAL A 101 6.58 1.56 -15.20
N LEU A 102 5.73 1.96 -14.25
CA LEU A 102 5.61 1.27 -12.96
C LEU A 102 5.20 -0.19 -13.11
N ILE A 103 4.26 -0.49 -14.02
CA ILE A 103 3.85 -1.87 -14.27
C ILE A 103 5.02 -2.68 -14.83
N ALA A 104 5.78 -2.13 -15.77
CA ALA A 104 6.94 -2.80 -16.34
C ALA A 104 8.06 -3.05 -15.33
N GLU A 105 8.23 -2.14 -14.37
CA GLU A 105 9.24 -2.26 -13.31
C GLU A 105 8.82 -3.21 -12.19
N ILE A 106 7.53 -3.25 -11.85
CA ILE A 106 7.02 -3.96 -10.66
C ILE A 106 6.53 -5.37 -10.99
N PHE A 107 5.97 -5.58 -12.18
CA PHE A 107 5.33 -6.84 -12.57
C PHE A 107 6.00 -7.45 -13.79
N ASP A 108 6.15 -8.77 -13.77
CA ASP A 108 6.62 -9.53 -14.92
C ASP A 108 5.68 -9.36 -16.12
N GLN A 109 6.23 -9.49 -17.33
CA GLN A 109 5.51 -9.33 -18.61
C GLN A 109 4.26 -10.22 -18.73
N SER A 110 4.18 -11.33 -17.99
CA SER A 110 3.03 -12.23 -17.96
C SER A 110 1.78 -11.60 -17.32
N VAL A 111 1.94 -10.58 -16.48
CA VAL A 111 0.85 -9.85 -15.80
C VAL A 111 0.37 -8.64 -16.62
N GLN A 112 1.05 -8.29 -17.71
CA GLN A 112 0.75 -7.07 -18.48
C GLN A 112 -0.46 -7.21 -19.42
N ASN A 113 -0.99 -8.42 -19.60
CA ASN A 113 -2.06 -8.68 -20.54
C ASN A 113 -3.44 -8.62 -19.87
N ASN A 114 -4.25 -7.65 -20.32
CA ASN A 114 -5.70 -7.62 -20.20
C ASN A 114 -6.29 -7.33 -18.80
N HIS A 115 -5.72 -6.35 -18.09
CA HIS A 115 -6.30 -5.84 -16.85
C HIS A 115 -7.00 -4.49 -17.07
N SER A 116 -8.23 -4.36 -16.57
CA SER A 116 -8.90 -3.06 -16.48
C SER A 116 -8.06 -2.07 -15.65
N LYS A 117 -8.23 -0.77 -15.88
CA LYS A 117 -7.50 0.27 -15.12
C LYS A 117 -7.73 0.14 -13.61
N ARG A 118 -8.95 -0.29 -13.23
CA ARG A 118 -9.29 -0.65 -11.86
C ARG A 118 -8.42 -1.78 -11.30
N ALA A 119 -8.24 -2.85 -12.06
CA ALA A 119 -7.43 -3.99 -11.64
C ALA A 119 -5.95 -3.61 -11.52
N ILE A 120 -5.44 -2.80 -12.46
CA ILE A 120 -4.09 -2.21 -12.39
C ILE A 120 -3.92 -1.41 -11.09
N TYR A 121 -4.84 -0.48 -10.81
CA TYR A 121 -4.81 0.33 -9.59
C TYR A 121 -4.82 -0.54 -8.33
N ALA A 122 -5.68 -1.55 -8.30
CA ALA A 122 -5.77 -2.49 -7.19
C ALA A 122 -4.47 -3.29 -6.97
N SER A 123 -3.82 -3.72 -8.05
CA SER A 123 -2.53 -4.43 -8.00
C SER A 123 -1.41 -3.51 -7.51
N LEU A 124 -1.33 -2.28 -8.02
CA LEU A 124 -0.36 -1.28 -7.57
C LEU A 124 -0.58 -0.85 -6.11
N CYS A 125 -1.81 -0.93 -5.59
CA CYS A 125 -2.12 -0.70 -4.17
C CYS A 125 -1.70 -1.84 -3.23
N ARG A 126 -1.35 -3.02 -3.76
CA ARG A 126 -0.77 -4.10 -2.96
C ARG A 126 0.67 -3.75 -2.59
N LEU A 127 1.18 -4.41 -1.56
CA LEU A 127 2.55 -4.25 -1.14
C LEU A 127 3.43 -5.11 -2.03
N ASN A 128 3.95 -4.53 -3.11
CA ASN A 128 4.74 -5.24 -4.11
C ASN A 128 6.21 -5.27 -3.67
N SER A 129 6.81 -6.45 -3.66
CA SER A 129 8.20 -6.67 -3.24
C SER A 129 9.14 -6.53 -4.43
N LEU A 130 10.24 -5.83 -4.25
CA LEU A 130 11.34 -5.68 -5.20
C LEU A 130 12.65 -6.08 -4.51
N ASP A 131 13.70 -6.30 -5.30
CA ASP A 131 15.07 -6.52 -4.78
C ASP A 131 15.11 -7.64 -3.72
N GLU A 132 14.64 -8.84 -4.10
CA GLU A 132 14.53 -10.00 -3.21
C GLU A 132 13.69 -9.76 -1.94
N GLY A 133 12.78 -8.78 -1.99
CA GLY A 133 11.93 -8.40 -0.88
C GLY A 133 12.57 -7.44 0.11
N ASN A 134 13.75 -6.88 -0.18
CA ASN A 134 14.38 -5.84 0.62
C ASN A 134 13.75 -4.46 0.38
N LYS A 135 13.08 -4.28 -0.76
CA LYS A 135 12.34 -3.06 -1.10
C LYS A 135 10.87 -3.40 -1.30
N LYS A 136 9.98 -2.50 -0.91
CA LYS A 136 8.53 -2.64 -1.09
C LYS A 136 7.95 -1.36 -1.62
N VAL A 137 7.09 -1.46 -2.63
CA VAL A 137 6.46 -0.34 -3.33
C VAL A 137 4.95 -0.54 -3.40
N TRP A 138 4.19 0.54 -3.25
CA TRP A 138 2.73 0.52 -3.35
C TRP A 138 2.17 1.92 -3.64
N LEU A 139 0.95 2.00 -4.16
CA LEU A 139 0.17 3.24 -4.18
C LEU A 139 -0.62 3.39 -2.88
N ASP A 140 -0.64 4.60 -2.32
CA ASP A 140 -1.59 4.93 -1.27
C ASP A 140 -3.02 4.80 -1.81
N ARG A 141 -3.84 4.01 -1.13
CA ARG A 141 -5.19 3.66 -1.61
C ARG A 141 -6.09 4.88 -1.77
N SER A 142 -5.87 5.94 -1.00
CA SER A 142 -6.73 7.12 -0.99
C SER A 142 -6.27 8.14 -2.01
N THR A 143 -4.95 8.32 -2.18
CA THR A 143 -4.42 9.38 -3.05
C THR A 143 -3.89 8.89 -4.39
N GLY A 144 -3.72 7.58 -4.57
CA GLY A 144 -3.10 7.00 -5.77
C GLY A 144 -1.61 7.32 -5.92
N LYS A 145 -0.97 7.88 -4.89
CA LYS A 145 0.43 8.31 -4.94
C LYS A 145 1.39 7.19 -4.54
N LEU A 146 2.52 7.12 -5.23
CA LEU A 146 3.54 6.09 -5.01
C LEU A 146 4.25 6.29 -3.66
N CYS A 147 4.40 5.18 -2.95
CA CYS A 147 5.12 5.06 -1.70
C CYS A 147 6.15 3.93 -1.83
N MET A 148 7.30 4.10 -1.20
CA MET A 148 8.33 3.07 -1.15
C MET A 148 8.89 2.91 0.27
N CYS A 149 9.32 1.70 0.60
CA CYS A 149 10.00 1.37 1.83
C CYS A 149 11.17 0.41 1.56
N ILE A 150 12.31 0.65 2.20
CA ILE A 150 13.57 -0.10 2.05
C ILE A 150 13.94 -0.65 3.42
N SER A 151 14.03 -1.97 3.54
CA SER A 151 14.35 -2.65 4.80
C SER A 151 15.77 -2.37 5.26
N SER A 152 16.02 -2.53 6.56
CA SER A 152 17.38 -2.46 7.11
C SER A 152 18.37 -3.45 6.48
N LYS A 153 17.89 -4.54 5.85
CA LYS A 153 18.72 -5.53 5.15
C LYS A 153 19.14 -5.07 3.76
N GLY A 154 18.35 -4.20 3.14
CA GLY A 154 18.67 -3.55 1.87
C GLY A 154 19.55 -2.31 2.04
N LEU A 155 20.08 -2.07 3.24
CA LEU A 155 20.96 -0.94 3.56
C LEU A 155 22.37 -1.45 3.83
N SER A 156 23.36 -0.67 3.43
CA SER A 156 24.75 -0.87 3.83
C SER A 156 24.95 -0.24 5.21
N ILE A 157 25.26 -1.06 6.21
CA ILE A 157 25.42 -0.64 7.60
C ILE A 157 26.82 -1.01 8.06
N THR A 158 27.59 -0.05 8.57
CA THR A 158 28.96 -0.30 9.05
C THR A 158 28.97 -1.36 10.15
N GLY A 159 29.73 -2.43 9.94
CA GLY A 159 29.92 -3.50 10.92
C GLY A 159 28.69 -4.41 11.14
N VAL A 160 27.71 -4.40 10.22
CA VAL A 160 26.46 -5.16 10.37
C VAL A 160 26.64 -6.68 10.51
N ASP A 161 27.70 -7.22 9.93
CA ASP A 161 28.03 -8.65 10.00
C ASP A 161 28.65 -9.05 11.34
N ASP A 162 29.13 -8.09 12.12
CA ASP A 162 29.69 -8.32 13.45
C ASP A 162 28.57 -8.31 14.51
N ARG A 163 28.26 -9.51 15.01
CA ARG A 163 27.23 -9.71 16.04
C ARG A 163 27.53 -8.99 17.36
N ARG A 164 28.76 -8.54 17.60
CA ARG A 164 29.11 -7.72 18.77
C ARG A 164 28.49 -6.33 18.69
N TYR A 165 28.34 -5.80 17.47
CA TYR A 165 27.77 -4.48 17.23
C TYR A 165 26.29 -4.57 16.83
N TRP A 166 25.93 -5.48 15.93
CA TRP A 166 24.58 -5.54 15.36
C TRP A 166 23.93 -6.91 15.51
N ASN A 167 22.66 -6.91 15.88
CA ASN A 167 21.81 -8.09 15.85
C ASN A 167 20.61 -7.87 14.95
N ARG A 168 20.11 -8.95 14.34
CA ARG A 168 18.82 -8.92 13.67
C ARG A 168 17.73 -9.42 14.62
N ILE A 169 16.71 -8.60 14.85
CA ILE A 169 15.61 -8.93 15.75
C ILE A 169 14.35 -9.18 14.93
N PRO A 170 13.77 -10.40 14.97
CA PRO A 170 12.47 -10.68 14.38
C PRO A 170 11.37 -9.87 15.08
N THR A 171 10.48 -9.25 14.31
CA THR A 171 9.37 -8.47 14.86
C THR A 171 8.23 -8.33 13.86
N GLU A 172 6.99 -8.42 14.34
CA GLU A 172 5.78 -8.16 13.56
C GLU A 172 5.50 -6.65 13.37
N GLU A 173 6.22 -5.79 14.08
CA GLU A 173 6.09 -4.33 13.97
C GLU A 173 6.79 -3.76 12.73
N SER A 174 7.55 -4.61 12.03
CA SER A 174 8.24 -4.30 10.78
C SER A 174 7.47 -4.88 9.60
N ARG A 175 7.43 -4.13 8.48
CA ARG A 175 6.92 -4.64 7.20
C ARG A 175 7.79 -5.75 6.62
N PHE A 176 9.00 -5.96 7.14
CA PHE A 176 9.97 -6.94 6.68
C PHE A 176 10.23 -8.05 7.72
N HIS A 177 9.39 -8.12 8.76
CA HIS A 177 9.44 -9.11 9.83
C HIS A 177 10.73 -9.12 10.67
N ALA A 178 11.63 -8.15 10.47
CA ALA A 178 12.86 -8.01 11.23
C ALA A 178 13.44 -6.61 11.14
N VAL A 179 14.22 -6.24 12.15
CA VAL A 179 14.92 -4.94 12.24
C VAL A 179 16.40 -5.16 12.60
N ALA A 180 17.24 -4.19 12.27
CA ALA A 180 18.64 -4.16 12.69
C ALA A 180 18.74 -3.46 14.06
N TYR A 181 19.33 -4.13 15.04
CA TYR A 181 19.50 -3.64 16.40
C TYR A 181 20.98 -3.40 16.70
N LEU A 182 21.33 -2.16 17.02
CA LEU A 182 22.66 -1.76 17.44
C LEU A 182 22.81 -2.00 18.94
N GLN A 183 23.69 -2.92 19.31
CA GLN A 183 24.06 -3.16 20.70
C GLN A 183 24.83 -1.97 21.27
N GLN A 184 25.97 -1.66 20.65
CA GLN A 184 26.86 -0.58 21.04
C GLN A 184 27.83 -0.26 19.90
N THR A 185 28.18 1.01 19.72
CA THR A 185 29.26 1.45 18.82
C THR A 185 29.80 2.83 19.23
N TRP A 186 30.98 3.18 18.74
CA TRP A 186 31.55 4.53 18.85
C TRP A 186 31.15 5.41 17.67
N TRP A 187 31.11 4.87 16.46
CA TRP A 187 30.62 5.55 15.26
C TRP A 187 29.75 4.61 14.45
N PHE A 188 28.83 5.16 13.67
CA PHE A 188 28.09 4.35 12.70
C PHE A 188 27.73 5.16 11.47
N GLU A 189 27.60 4.45 10.36
CA GLU A 189 27.11 4.95 9.10
C GLU A 189 26.16 3.91 8.52
N VAL A 190 24.98 4.40 8.11
CA VAL A 190 23.99 3.64 7.36
C VAL A 190 23.82 4.35 6.03
N ILE A 191 23.99 3.63 4.94
CA ILE A 191 23.85 4.13 3.57
C ILE A 191 22.80 3.28 2.87
N GLY A 192 21.96 3.93 2.07
CA GLY A 192 21.13 3.25 1.09
C GLY A 192 21.17 3.95 -0.24
N GLU A 193 20.87 3.18 -1.27
CA GLU A 193 20.72 3.64 -2.64
C GLU A 193 19.47 3.01 -3.23
N VAL A 194 18.74 3.79 -4.02
CA VAL A 194 17.63 3.30 -4.81
C VAL A 194 17.68 3.95 -6.18
N ASP A 195 17.39 3.16 -7.19
CA ASP A 195 17.18 3.59 -8.57
C ASP A 195 15.77 3.13 -8.95
N PHE A 196 14.83 4.06 -9.09
CA PHE A 196 13.43 3.72 -9.37
C PHE A 196 12.69 4.82 -10.16
N PRO A 197 11.77 4.48 -11.09
CA PRO A 197 10.97 5.44 -11.86
C PRO A 197 9.81 6.03 -11.05
N PHE A 198 10.13 6.87 -10.07
CA PHE A 198 9.13 7.58 -9.28
C PHE A 198 8.26 8.50 -10.18
N PRO A 199 6.93 8.52 -10.03
CA PRO A 199 6.09 9.51 -10.71
C PRO A 199 6.52 10.94 -10.39
N ALA A 200 6.29 11.86 -11.32
CA ALA A 200 6.61 13.27 -11.13
C ALA A 200 5.92 13.82 -9.86
N GLY A 201 6.68 14.60 -9.07
CA GLY A 201 6.23 15.16 -7.80
C GLY A 201 7.34 15.28 -6.76
N THR A 202 7.02 15.85 -5.61
CA THR A 202 7.96 16.05 -4.51
C THR A 202 7.80 14.97 -3.45
N TYR A 203 8.89 14.33 -3.07
CA TYR A 203 8.93 13.24 -2.09
C TYR A 203 9.79 13.62 -0.88
N SER A 204 9.46 13.03 0.25
CA SER A 204 10.19 13.14 1.52
C SER A 204 10.73 11.77 1.91
N LEU A 205 11.99 11.74 2.35
CA LEU A 205 12.66 10.54 2.83
C LEU A 205 12.72 10.52 4.37
N PHE A 206 12.40 9.37 4.96
CA PHE A 206 12.37 9.19 6.41
C PHE A 206 13.08 7.91 6.84
N PHE A 207 13.84 7.96 7.93
CA PHE A 207 14.32 6.78 8.63
C PHE A 207 13.33 6.41 9.74
N ARG A 208 12.85 5.16 9.75
CA ARG A 208 12.02 4.64 10.83
C ARG A 208 12.91 3.97 11.87
N ILE A 209 13.01 4.62 13.03
CA ILE A 209 13.92 4.25 14.11
C ILE A 209 13.13 4.11 15.41
N HIS A 210 13.59 3.22 16.27
CA HIS A 210 13.08 3.03 17.62
C HIS A 210 14.24 2.87 18.59
N LEU A 211 14.24 3.63 19.69
CA LEU A 211 15.22 3.46 20.75
C LEU A 211 14.71 2.45 21.78
N GLY A 212 15.49 1.38 21.96
CA GLY A 212 15.19 0.24 22.82
C GLY A 212 14.95 -1.03 22.01
N ARG A 213 15.07 -2.16 22.69
CA ARG A 213 14.87 -3.49 22.14
C ARG A 213 13.39 -3.85 22.22
N ALA A 214 12.72 -3.93 21.08
CA ALA A 214 11.35 -4.41 21.00
C ALA A 214 11.29 -5.92 21.33
N GLY A 215 10.28 -6.31 22.11
CA GLY A 215 10.04 -7.70 22.48
C GLY A 215 8.58 -7.95 22.82
N LYS A 216 8.24 -9.24 23.04
CA LYS A 216 6.94 -9.67 23.53
C LYS A 216 7.12 -10.36 24.87
N ARG A 217 6.33 -9.98 25.88
CA ARG A 217 6.24 -10.68 27.17
C ARG A 217 4.77 -11.00 27.44
N PHE A 218 4.44 -12.28 27.62
CA PHE A 218 3.06 -12.74 27.81
C PHE A 218 2.08 -12.21 26.74
N GLY A 219 2.51 -12.19 25.47
CA GLY A 219 1.71 -11.67 24.35
C GLY A 219 1.56 -10.15 24.29
N ARG A 220 2.05 -9.40 25.30
CA ARG A 220 2.05 -7.94 25.32
C ARG A 220 3.35 -7.38 24.76
N ARG A 221 3.25 -6.24 24.06
CA ARG A 221 4.40 -5.47 23.57
C ARG A 221 5.20 -4.94 24.76
N VAL A 222 6.51 -5.19 24.76
CA VAL A 222 7.44 -4.67 25.75
C VAL A 222 8.63 -4.04 25.03
N CYS A 223 9.19 -2.98 25.60
CA CYS A 223 10.43 -2.37 25.13
C CYS A 223 11.44 -2.38 26.27
N ASN A 224 12.59 -3.03 26.06
CA ASN A 224 13.72 -2.90 26.98
C ASN A 224 14.60 -1.71 26.56
N THR A 225 14.73 -0.72 27.44
CA THR A 225 15.53 0.49 27.23
C THR A 225 16.87 0.50 27.98
N GLU A 226 17.21 -0.56 28.72
CA GLU A 226 18.43 -0.64 29.55
C GLU A 226 19.72 -0.39 28.77
N HIS A 227 19.75 -0.74 27.48
CA HIS A 227 20.92 -0.56 26.61
C HIS A 227 20.90 0.73 25.79
N VAL A 228 19.88 1.59 25.95
CA VAL A 228 19.78 2.87 25.23
C VAL A 228 20.68 3.90 25.89
N HIS A 229 21.68 4.39 25.16
CA HIS A 229 22.61 5.41 25.67
C HIS A 229 23.27 6.19 24.52
N GLY A 230 23.77 7.40 24.81
CA GLY A 230 24.66 8.18 23.94
C GLY A 230 24.00 8.99 22.82
N TRP A 231 22.75 8.71 22.46
CA TRP A 231 22.04 9.37 21.35
C TRP A 231 21.63 10.83 21.60
N ASP A 232 21.71 11.26 22.85
CA ASP A 232 21.42 12.60 23.34
C ASP A 232 22.65 13.53 23.38
N LYS A 233 23.86 12.97 23.17
CA LYS A 233 25.12 13.74 23.27
C LYS A 233 25.45 14.54 22.03
N LYS A 234 25.23 13.98 20.84
CA LYS A 234 25.39 14.67 19.55
C LYS A 234 24.27 14.31 18.60
N PRO A 235 23.84 15.23 17.72
CA PRO A 235 22.79 14.94 16.77
C PRO A 235 23.25 13.93 15.72
N VAL A 236 22.32 13.07 15.31
CA VAL A 236 22.49 12.20 14.15
C VAL A 236 22.24 13.04 12.90
N ARG A 237 23.10 12.86 11.89
CA ARG A 237 22.99 13.53 10.60
C ARG A 237 22.31 12.62 9.59
N PHE A 238 21.28 13.14 8.94
CA PHE A 238 20.59 12.49 7.84
C PHE A 238 20.81 13.29 6.58
N GLN A 239 21.09 12.60 5.48
CA GLN A 239 21.40 13.24 4.20
C GLN A 239 20.79 12.46 3.06
N LEU A 240 20.50 13.17 1.97
CA LEU A 240 20.10 12.59 0.69
C LEU A 240 20.73 13.36 -0.46
N TRP A 241 21.00 12.63 -1.54
CA TRP A 241 21.50 13.13 -2.81
C TRP A 241 20.75 12.45 -3.94
N THR A 242 20.52 13.17 -5.03
CA THR A 242 19.95 12.61 -6.25
C THR A 242 20.93 12.75 -7.41
N SER A 243 20.80 11.92 -8.43
CA SER A 243 21.67 11.95 -9.62
C SER A 243 21.61 13.25 -10.42
N ASP A 244 20.52 14.01 -10.30
CA ASP A 244 20.34 15.33 -10.91
C ASP A 244 20.87 16.49 -10.02
N GLY A 245 21.57 16.16 -8.93
CA GLY A 245 22.31 17.13 -8.12
C GLY A 245 21.53 17.76 -6.96
N GLN A 246 20.30 17.30 -6.67
CA GLN A 246 19.58 17.77 -5.48
C GLN A 246 20.22 17.21 -4.21
N TYR A 247 20.15 18.01 -3.15
CA TYR A 247 20.70 17.67 -1.84
C TYR A 247 19.75 18.08 -0.73
N GLY A 248 19.58 17.20 0.25
CA GLY A 248 18.86 17.46 1.47
C GLY A 248 19.66 16.98 2.67
N SER A 249 19.61 17.72 3.77
CA SER A 249 20.22 17.31 5.02
C SER A 249 19.41 17.79 6.21
N SER A 250 19.37 16.97 7.25
CA SER A 250 18.82 17.33 8.55
C SER A 250 19.71 16.77 9.66
N GLN A 251 19.57 17.35 10.85
CA GLN A 251 20.24 16.87 12.05
C GLN A 251 19.26 16.95 13.22
N CYS A 252 19.23 15.91 14.04
CA CYS A 252 18.44 15.91 15.27
C CYS A 252 18.97 14.89 16.27
N PHE A 253 18.62 15.06 17.54
CA PHE A 253 18.90 14.08 18.59
C PHE A 253 17.82 12.99 18.56
N LEU A 254 18.21 11.75 18.91
CA LEU A 254 17.22 10.68 19.08
C LEU A 254 16.81 10.66 20.56
N LYS A 255 15.62 11.19 20.87
CA LYS A 255 15.19 11.47 22.25
C LYS A 255 14.08 10.56 22.78
N GLU A 256 13.30 9.92 21.90
CA GLU A 256 12.09 9.18 22.30
C GLU A 256 12.34 7.65 22.41
N PRO A 257 12.59 7.11 23.62
CA PRO A 257 12.61 5.67 23.83
C PRO A 257 11.21 5.05 23.72
N ALA A 258 11.17 3.75 23.39
CA ALA A 258 9.96 2.91 23.37
C ALA A 258 8.89 3.24 22.32
N LYS A 259 9.14 4.20 21.41
CA LYS A 259 8.25 4.52 20.30
C LYS A 259 8.99 4.51 18.96
N TRP A 260 8.27 4.06 17.93
CA TRP A 260 8.75 4.17 16.55
C TRP A 260 8.57 5.61 16.08
N SER A 261 9.66 6.23 15.68
CA SER A 261 9.69 7.61 15.21
C SER A 261 10.27 7.67 13.81
N PHE A 262 9.76 8.62 13.01
CA PHE A 262 10.14 8.82 11.62
C PHE A 262 11.00 10.07 11.54
N TYR A 263 12.28 9.88 11.24
CA TYR A 263 13.27 10.94 11.18
C TYR A 263 13.44 11.40 9.73
N HIS A 264 13.02 12.63 9.46
CA HIS A 264 13.06 13.22 8.11
C HIS A 264 14.50 13.51 7.69
N ALA A 265 14.94 12.97 6.55
CA ALA A 265 16.28 13.24 6.01
C ALA A 265 16.32 14.44 5.07
N GLY A 266 15.23 14.67 4.33
CA GLY A 266 15.14 15.72 3.33
C GLY A 266 14.03 15.46 2.31
N ASN A 267 13.89 16.39 1.37
CA ASN A 267 12.97 16.27 0.24
C ASN A 267 13.75 16.23 -1.07
N PHE A 268 13.15 15.63 -2.09
CA PHE A 268 13.61 15.70 -3.48
C PHE A 268 12.41 15.80 -4.41
N THR A 269 12.62 16.33 -5.61
CA THR A 269 11.57 16.47 -6.64
C THR A 269 11.91 15.64 -7.86
N VAL A 270 10.93 14.93 -8.38
CA VAL A 270 11.06 14.19 -9.63
C VAL A 270 10.33 14.99 -10.71
N VAL A 271 11.07 15.42 -11.73
CA VAL A 271 10.50 16.19 -12.86
C VAL A 271 9.96 15.25 -13.93
N ASN A 272 10.77 14.28 -14.37
CA ASN A 272 10.38 13.31 -15.38
C ASN A 272 10.17 11.93 -14.75
N GLY A 273 8.91 11.54 -14.55
CA GLY A 273 8.59 10.23 -13.95
C GLY A 273 8.79 9.03 -14.88
N ASN A 274 9.10 9.24 -16.15
CA ASN A 274 9.35 8.13 -17.09
C ASN A 274 10.81 7.65 -17.04
N VAL A 275 11.69 8.37 -16.35
CA VAL A 275 13.10 8.01 -16.18
C VAL A 275 13.34 7.65 -14.72
N SER A 276 14.18 6.65 -14.50
CA SER A 276 14.57 6.25 -13.16
C SER A 276 15.30 7.37 -12.43
N THR A 277 14.92 7.61 -11.18
CA THR A 277 15.59 8.58 -10.30
C THR A 277 16.50 7.83 -9.35
N LYS A 278 17.80 8.05 -9.46
CA LYS A 278 18.79 7.50 -8.54
C LYS A 278 18.93 8.40 -7.31
N ILE A 279 18.70 7.83 -6.15
CA ILE A 279 18.72 8.50 -4.85
C ILE A 279 19.69 7.75 -3.94
N LYS A 280 20.67 8.47 -3.41
CA LYS A 280 21.54 8.00 -2.34
C LYS A 280 21.17 8.71 -1.05
N PHE A 281 21.18 8.01 0.06
CA PHE A 281 20.86 8.61 1.36
C PHE A 281 21.70 7.98 2.46
N SER A 282 21.89 8.73 3.55
CA SER A 282 22.66 8.26 4.69
C SER A 282 22.10 8.74 6.02
N MET A 283 22.40 7.96 7.06
CA MET A 283 22.23 8.29 8.47
C MET A 283 23.55 8.02 9.17
N THR A 284 24.17 9.06 9.72
CA THR A 284 25.54 8.99 10.23
C THR A 284 25.70 9.69 11.58
N GLN A 285 26.59 9.13 12.40
CA GLN A 285 27.17 9.82 13.55
C GLN A 285 28.58 9.28 13.75
N ILE A 286 29.55 9.97 13.15
CA ILE A 286 30.97 9.55 13.06
C ILE A 286 31.79 10.00 14.28
N ASP A 287 31.12 10.53 15.31
CA ASP A 287 31.79 11.04 16.50
C ASP A 287 32.18 9.94 17.49
N CYS A 288 33.48 9.76 17.73
CA CYS A 288 34.03 8.73 18.63
C CYS A 288 34.19 9.20 20.09
N THR A 289 33.56 10.31 20.51
CA THR A 289 33.74 10.84 21.89
C THR A 289 32.94 10.07 22.95
N HIS A 290 31.97 9.25 22.53
CA HIS A 290 31.12 8.47 23.41
C HIS A 290 30.61 7.22 22.70
N THR A 291 30.30 6.19 23.48
CA THR A 291 29.57 5.04 22.99
C THR A 291 28.09 5.36 22.87
N LYS A 292 27.42 4.71 21.91
CA LYS A 292 25.98 4.77 21.71
C LYS A 292 25.43 3.39 21.40
N GLY A 293 24.22 3.09 21.86
CA GLY A 293 23.65 1.73 21.77
C GLY A 293 22.15 1.71 21.95
N GLY A 294 21.54 0.55 21.74
CA GLY A 294 20.10 0.34 21.90
C GLY A 294 19.23 0.93 20.77
N LEU A 295 19.75 1.07 19.55
CA LEU A 295 18.98 1.59 18.41
C LEU A 295 18.42 0.45 17.55
N CYS A 296 17.11 0.44 17.30
CA CYS A 296 16.46 -0.37 16.27
C CYS A 296 16.25 0.46 15.00
N LEU A 297 16.85 0.03 13.90
CA LEU A 297 16.58 0.52 12.55
C LEU A 297 15.69 -0.48 11.83
N ASP A 298 14.49 -0.05 11.43
CA ASP A 298 13.56 -0.88 10.66
C ASP A 298 13.74 -0.69 9.16
N SER A 299 13.55 0.54 8.69
CA SER A 299 13.47 0.82 7.27
C SER A 299 13.63 2.30 6.96
N VAL A 300 13.94 2.59 5.70
CA VAL A 300 13.80 3.93 5.11
C VAL A 300 12.51 4.00 4.31
N LEU A 301 11.77 5.09 4.42
CA LEU A 301 10.51 5.31 3.72
C LEU A 301 10.60 6.53 2.83
N ILE A 302 10.04 6.41 1.63
CA ILE A 302 9.89 7.50 0.67
C ILE A 302 8.39 7.68 0.45
N TYR A 303 7.89 8.86 0.83
CA TYR A 303 6.49 9.23 0.68
C TYR A 303 6.36 10.53 -0.10
N PRO A 304 5.22 10.77 -0.77
CA PRO A 304 4.87 12.08 -1.27
C PRO A 304 4.93 13.12 -0.13
N SER A 305 5.56 14.27 -0.36
CA SER A 305 5.82 15.27 0.69
C SER A 305 4.55 15.81 1.33
N GLU A 306 3.46 15.87 0.56
CA GLU A 306 2.13 16.26 1.02
C GLU A 306 1.59 15.36 2.15
N PHE A 307 2.05 14.11 2.25
CA PHE A 307 1.61 13.19 3.31
C PHE A 307 2.07 13.64 4.69
N ARG A 308 3.06 14.52 4.81
CA ARG A 308 3.40 15.14 6.08
C ARG A 308 2.19 15.87 6.67
N LYS A 309 1.38 16.55 5.86
CA LYS A 309 0.20 17.26 6.36
C LYS A 309 -0.94 16.32 6.76
N VAL A 310 -1.02 15.15 6.14
CA VAL A 310 -2.20 14.26 6.22
C VAL A 310 -1.96 13.05 7.13
N LYS A 311 -0.71 12.60 7.29
CA LYS A 311 -0.34 11.41 8.07
C LYS A 311 0.43 11.82 9.31
N ALA A 312 -0.29 11.97 10.42
CA ALA A 312 0.26 12.41 11.71
C ALA A 312 1.51 11.64 12.17
N PHE A 313 1.63 10.35 11.84
CA PHE A 313 2.80 9.54 12.21
C PHE A 313 4.10 10.01 11.54
N LEU A 314 4.03 10.71 10.41
CA LEU A 314 5.20 11.29 9.73
C LEU A 314 5.67 12.62 10.34
N ASN A 315 4.91 13.21 11.26
CA ASN A 315 5.20 14.53 11.84
C ASN A 315 6.01 14.50 13.13
N HIS A 316 6.39 13.31 13.61
CA HIS A 316 7.07 13.17 14.90
C HIS A 316 8.44 13.87 14.99
N SER A 317 9.05 14.27 13.87
CA SER A 317 10.37 14.92 13.84
C SER A 317 10.34 16.45 13.76
N LEU A 318 9.17 17.11 13.89
CA LEU A 318 9.06 18.59 13.86
C LEU A 318 8.83 19.25 15.23
N ALA A 319 8.78 18.48 16.32
CA ALA A 319 8.62 19.04 17.65
C ALA A 319 9.91 18.86 18.47
N SER A 320 10.57 19.99 18.75
CA SER A 320 11.65 20.26 19.74
C SER A 320 13.10 19.85 19.45
#